data_AF-A0AAD9V461-F1
#
_entry.id   AF-A0AAD9V461-F1
#
_cell.length_a   1.000
_cell.length_b   1.000
_cell.length_c   1.000
_cell.angle_alpha   90.00
_cell.angle_beta   90.00
_cell.angle_gamma   90.00
#
_symmetry.space_group_name_H-M   'P 1'
#
loop_
_entity.id
_entity.type
_entity.pdbx_description
1 polymer ?
#
loop_
_entity_poly.entity_id
_entity_poly.type
_entity_poly.pdbx_seq_one_letter_code
_entity_poly.pdbx_strand_id
1 'polypeptide(L)'
;MLFNSMAAQNSIFEWARDHRVHHKYSETDAEPHNAERGFFFAHVGWLLMKKHPDVITKGQQSDLTNLYSDKIVMFQKRYYKLLSKFFNVVFPVFVPWYFWNENFFNAYILCYAFRYVITLNATWTINSLAHLLGSKPYNKTINPTKNFTVVFAISGEGFHNFHHTFPQDYAASELGLRFNPSKWFVDLAELLGLAYDLKTVSKDVILKRRMRTGAMQHLTNKIKKSNLQGKLQLRTI
;
A
#
# COMPACT_ATOMS: atom_id res chain seq x y z
N MET A 1 -11.64 5.45 10.31
CA MET A 1 -11.46 4.91 11.69
C MET A 1 -12.13 3.56 11.88
N LEU A 2 -13.47 3.46 11.78
CA LEU A 2 -14.22 2.23 12.12
C LEU A 2 -13.80 1.02 11.27
N PHE A 3 -13.74 1.17 9.95
CA PHE A 3 -13.29 0.09 9.05
C PHE A 3 -11.83 -0.34 9.32
N ASN A 4 -10.94 0.60 9.69
CA ASN A 4 -9.57 0.24 10.08
C ASN A 4 -9.56 -0.55 11.41
N SER A 5 -10.38 -0.18 12.39
CA SER A 5 -10.53 -0.95 13.63
C SER A 5 -11.08 -2.36 13.38
N MET A 6 -11.98 -2.53 12.40
CA MET A 6 -12.47 -3.84 11.94
C MET A 6 -11.38 -4.68 11.23
N ALA A 7 -10.43 -4.04 10.55
CA ALA A 7 -9.31 -4.72 9.91
C ALA A 7 -8.23 -5.17 10.90
N ALA A 8 -8.14 -4.52 12.06
CA ALA A 8 -7.28 -4.87 13.20
C ALA A 8 -5.77 -4.95 12.91
N GLN A 9 -5.24 -4.08 12.04
CA GLN A 9 -3.82 -4.05 11.63
C GLN A 9 -3.00 -2.95 12.33
N ASN A 10 -3.17 -2.82 13.64
CA ASN A 10 -2.71 -1.68 14.47
C ASN A 10 -3.50 -0.38 14.24
N SER A 11 -3.29 0.58 15.15
CA SER A 11 -3.92 1.90 15.05
C SER A 11 -3.47 2.64 13.79
N ILE A 12 -4.32 3.55 13.29
CA ILE A 12 -3.98 4.41 12.14
C ILE A 12 -2.63 5.10 12.35
N PHE A 13 -2.37 5.56 13.58
CA PHE A 13 -1.11 6.22 13.93
C PHE A 13 0.10 5.30 13.72
N GLU A 14 0.06 4.08 14.28
CA GLU A 14 1.18 3.14 14.20
C GLU A 14 1.37 2.62 12.78
N TRP A 15 0.28 2.30 12.09
CA TRP A 15 0.30 1.84 10.71
C TRP A 15 0.89 2.92 9.80
N ALA A 16 0.42 4.17 9.90
CA ALA A 16 0.92 5.26 9.07
C ALA A 16 2.39 5.60 9.36
N ARG A 17 2.83 5.55 10.63
CA ARG A 17 4.24 5.72 10.98
C ARG A 17 5.09 4.65 10.32
N ASP A 18 4.76 3.38 10.52
CA ASP A 18 5.55 2.26 10.01
C ASP A 18 5.54 2.26 8.46
N HIS A 19 4.43 2.64 7.84
CA HIS A 19 4.31 2.76 6.39
C HIS A 19 5.08 3.96 5.79
N ARG A 20 5.20 5.09 6.52
CA ARG A 20 6.11 6.18 6.11
C ARG A 20 7.57 5.74 6.12
N VAL A 21 7.95 4.98 7.15
CA VAL A 21 9.29 4.38 7.24
C VAL A 21 9.52 3.41 6.08
N HIS A 22 8.53 2.55 5.79
CA HIS A 22 8.53 1.64 4.64
C HIS A 22 8.83 2.36 3.33
N HIS A 23 8.07 3.40 3.00
CA HIS A 23 8.32 4.15 1.76
C HIS A 23 9.68 4.83 1.70
N LYS A 24 10.17 5.35 2.83
CA LYS A 24 11.39 6.15 2.87
C LYS A 24 12.66 5.28 2.86
N TYR A 25 12.60 4.11 3.48
CA TYR A 25 13.75 3.23 3.68
C TYR A 25 13.50 1.81 3.13
N SER A 26 12.66 1.71 2.10
CA SER A 26 12.37 0.49 1.35
C SER A 26 13.67 -0.25 1.00
N GLU A 27 13.66 -1.56 1.19
CA GLU A 27 14.74 -2.52 1.03
C GLU A 27 15.97 -2.26 1.92
N THR A 28 15.75 -1.86 3.17
CA THR A 28 16.83 -1.70 4.17
C THR A 28 16.45 -2.27 5.52
N ASP A 29 17.41 -2.35 6.46
CA ASP A 29 17.14 -2.75 7.85
C ASP A 29 16.23 -1.78 8.62
N ALA A 30 15.99 -0.58 8.08
CA ALA A 30 15.00 0.35 8.61
C ALA A 30 13.58 0.06 8.12
N GLU A 31 13.38 -0.79 7.10
CA GLU A 31 12.05 -1.20 6.64
C GLU A 31 11.44 -2.26 7.57
N PRO A 32 10.21 -2.06 8.09
CA PRO A 32 9.58 -3.01 9.01
C PRO A 32 9.43 -4.43 8.43
N HIS A 33 9.19 -4.54 7.13
CA HIS A 33 8.92 -5.80 6.42
C HIS A 33 9.86 -6.01 5.22
N ASN A 34 11.14 -5.63 5.39
CA ASN A 34 12.20 -5.72 4.38
C ASN A 34 12.12 -6.99 3.52
N ALA A 35 11.74 -6.81 2.25
CA ALA A 35 11.57 -7.89 1.28
C ALA A 35 12.87 -8.61 0.94
N GLU A 36 14.04 -7.99 1.14
CA GLU A 36 15.35 -8.64 0.91
C GLU A 36 15.62 -9.78 1.90
N ARG A 37 14.93 -9.80 3.04
CA ARG A 37 14.98 -10.90 4.01
C ARG A 37 14.11 -12.10 3.59
N GLY A 38 13.52 -12.05 2.40
CA GLY A 38 12.78 -13.14 1.79
C GLY A 38 11.28 -13.10 2.08
N PHE A 39 10.55 -13.91 1.30
CA PHE A 39 9.09 -13.94 1.28
C PHE A 39 8.46 -14.11 2.67
N PHE A 40 8.92 -15.11 3.43
CA PHE A 40 8.34 -15.43 4.74
C PHE A 40 8.47 -14.27 5.72
N PHE A 41 9.65 -13.62 5.75
CA PHE A 41 9.88 -12.47 6.62
C PHE A 41 8.94 -11.31 6.27
N ALA A 42 8.90 -10.93 4.99
CA ALA A 42 8.07 -9.81 4.51
C ALA A 42 6.56 -10.07 4.64
N HIS A 43 6.14 -11.34 4.54
CA HIS A 43 4.73 -11.71 4.64
C HIS A 43 4.25 -11.69 6.10
N VAL A 44 4.89 -12.45 7.00
CA VAL A 44 4.42 -12.57 8.40
C VAL A 44 5.55 -12.60 9.42
N GLY A 45 6.76 -13.04 9.03
CA GLY A 45 7.87 -13.22 9.96
C GLY A 45 8.25 -11.95 10.73
N TRP A 46 8.10 -10.77 10.11
CA TRP A 46 8.36 -9.48 10.77
C TRP A 46 7.45 -9.20 11.98
N LEU A 47 6.24 -9.78 12.01
CA LEU A 47 5.30 -9.68 13.15
C LEU A 47 5.65 -10.65 14.28
N LEU A 48 6.46 -11.67 14.00
CA LEU A 48 6.82 -12.74 14.94
C LEU A 48 8.16 -12.46 15.65
N MET A 49 8.76 -11.31 15.38
CA MET A 49 10.08 -10.93 15.88
C MET A 49 10.07 -9.49 16.42
N LYS A 50 11.07 -9.15 17.23
CA LYS A 50 11.34 -7.76 17.57
C LYS A 50 11.77 -7.00 16.30
N LYS A 51 11.29 -5.77 16.16
CA LYS A 51 11.73 -4.85 15.11
C LYS A 51 13.24 -4.62 15.20
N HIS A 52 13.89 -4.47 14.05
CA HIS A 52 15.28 -4.03 14.00
C HIS A 52 15.41 -2.63 14.64
N PRO A 53 16.51 -2.32 15.37
CA PRO A 53 16.70 -1.01 15.99
C PRO A 53 16.53 0.17 15.04
N ASP A 54 16.93 0.01 13.77
CA ASP A 54 16.81 1.08 12.77
C ASP A 54 15.35 1.42 12.45
N VAL A 55 14.44 0.43 12.44
CA VAL A 55 13.00 0.68 12.26
C VAL A 55 12.48 1.61 13.37
N ILE A 56 12.96 1.41 14.61
CA ILE A 56 12.55 2.20 15.77
C ILE A 56 13.12 3.62 15.65
N THR A 57 14.42 3.74 15.42
CA THR A 57 15.13 5.02 15.31
C THR A 57 14.58 5.87 14.15
N LYS A 58 14.40 5.27 12.97
CA LYS A 58 13.86 5.97 11.80
C LYS A 58 12.37 6.28 11.94
N GLY A 59 11.61 5.44 12.64
CA GLY A 59 10.22 5.72 13.00
C GLY A 59 10.08 6.94 13.91
N GLN A 60 11.00 7.15 14.85
CA GLN A 60 11.01 8.33 15.73
C GLN A 60 11.41 9.62 14.99
N GLN A 61 12.20 9.51 13.93
CA GLN A 61 12.62 10.65 13.08
C GLN A 61 11.58 11.03 12.02
N SER A 62 10.49 10.27 11.89
CA SER A 62 9.43 10.59 10.93
C SER A 62 8.64 11.79 11.42
N ASP A 63 8.37 12.75 10.54
CA ASP A 63 7.40 13.79 10.85
C ASP A 63 6.01 13.13 10.97
N LEU A 64 5.38 13.28 12.12
CA LEU A 64 4.06 12.74 12.44
C LEU A 64 3.13 13.85 12.96
N THR A 65 3.51 15.12 12.81
CA THR A 65 2.79 16.29 13.33
C THR A 65 1.32 16.25 12.91
N ASN A 66 1.07 15.91 11.65
CA ASN A 66 -0.29 15.79 11.11
C ASN A 66 -1.13 14.70 11.80
N LEU A 67 -0.53 13.58 12.18
CA LEU A 67 -1.22 12.49 12.89
C LEU A 67 -1.51 12.87 14.35
N TYR A 68 -0.59 13.59 15.00
CA TYR A 68 -0.79 14.10 16.35
C TYR A 68 -1.87 15.18 16.42
N SER A 69 -1.98 16.03 15.39
CA SER A 69 -3.01 17.08 15.32
C SER A 69 -4.41 16.54 15.01
N ASP A 70 -4.52 15.34 14.44
CA ASP A 70 -5.80 14.74 14.09
C ASP A 70 -6.46 14.07 15.31
N LYS A 71 -7.54 14.69 15.80
CA LYS A 71 -8.28 14.23 16.98
C LYS A 71 -8.91 12.85 16.78
N ILE A 72 -9.32 12.49 15.57
CA ILE A 72 -9.93 11.18 15.27
C ILE A 72 -8.87 10.09 15.30
N VAL A 73 -7.69 10.35 14.71
CA VAL A 73 -6.54 9.43 14.77
C VAL A 73 -6.10 9.21 16.21
N MET A 74 -5.97 10.29 16.99
CA MET A 74 -5.53 10.19 18.39
C MET A 74 -6.58 9.56 19.31
N PHE A 75 -7.87 9.80 19.05
CA PHE A 75 -8.97 9.09 19.71
C PHE A 75 -8.88 7.59 19.44
N GLN A 76 -8.77 7.21 18.16
CA GLN A 76 -8.65 5.79 17.79
C GLN A 76 -7.42 5.17 18.45
N LYS A 77 -6.26 5.82 18.40
CA LYS A 77 -5.03 5.33 19.02
C LYS A 77 -5.21 5.09 20.52
N ARG A 78 -5.86 6.01 21.24
CA ARG A 78 -6.12 5.88 22.69
C ARG A 78 -7.01 4.69 23.02
N TYR A 79 -8.04 4.45 22.20
CA TYR A 79 -9.03 3.39 22.44
C TYR A 79 -8.89 2.18 21.53
N TYR A 80 -7.74 2.03 20.84
CA TYR A 80 -7.59 1.09 19.72
C TYR A 80 -7.91 -0.34 20.12
N LYS A 81 -7.40 -0.81 21.27
CA LYS A 81 -7.66 -2.18 21.76
C LYS A 81 -9.15 -2.45 21.95
N LEU A 82 -9.88 -1.49 22.52
CA LEU A 82 -11.33 -1.60 22.74
C LEU A 82 -12.08 -1.58 21.40
N LEU A 83 -11.81 -0.59 20.56
CA LEU A 83 -12.44 -0.43 19.24
C LEU A 83 -12.18 -1.64 18.35
N SER A 84 -10.94 -2.12 18.29
CA SER A 84 -10.57 -3.28 17.47
C SER A 84 -11.22 -4.55 17.99
N LYS A 85 -11.21 -4.83 19.31
CA LYS A 85 -11.93 -5.98 19.87
C LYS A 85 -13.42 -5.94 19.54
N PHE A 86 -14.05 -4.77 19.65
CA PHE A 86 -15.46 -4.62 19.35
C PHE A 86 -15.75 -4.82 17.86
N PHE A 87 -15.12 -4.06 16.97
CA PHE A 87 -15.43 -4.06 15.54
C PHE A 87 -14.89 -5.27 14.78
N ASN A 88 -13.77 -5.87 15.21
CA ASN A 88 -13.18 -7.04 14.53
C ASN A 88 -13.74 -8.37 15.03
N VAL A 89 -14.15 -8.45 16.31
CA VAL A 89 -14.58 -9.71 16.95
C VAL A 89 -16.04 -9.65 17.38
N VAL A 90 -16.38 -8.78 18.34
CA VAL A 90 -17.69 -8.82 19.01
C VAL A 90 -18.81 -8.55 18.01
N PHE A 91 -18.74 -7.44 17.28
CA PHE A 91 -19.77 -7.03 16.33
C PHE A 91 -20.00 -8.05 15.21
N PRO A 92 -18.97 -8.51 14.45
CA PRO A 92 -19.19 -9.44 13.34
C PRO A 92 -19.60 -10.85 13.77
N VAL A 93 -19.34 -11.26 15.02
CA VAL A 93 -19.81 -12.54 15.56
C VAL A 93 -21.23 -12.41 16.14
N PHE A 94 -21.51 -11.31 16.84
CA PHE A 94 -22.81 -11.08 17.47
C PHE A 94 -23.93 -10.93 16.44
N VAL A 95 -23.68 -10.20 15.35
CA VAL A 95 -24.68 -9.94 14.31
C VAL A 95 -25.29 -11.25 13.77
N PRO A 96 -24.52 -12.17 13.12
CA PRO A 96 -25.01 -13.46 12.61
C PRO A 96 -25.71 -14.31 13.68
N TRP A 97 -25.10 -14.39 14.87
CA TRP A 97 -25.64 -15.18 15.97
C TRP A 97 -27.01 -14.68 16.42
N TYR A 98 -27.21 -13.37 16.56
CA TYR A 98 -28.43 -12.81 17.13
C TYR A 98 -29.54 -12.56 16.10
N PHE A 99 -29.24 -11.95 14.96
CA PHE A 99 -30.28 -11.48 14.02
C PHE A 99 -30.76 -12.52 12.99
N TRP A 100 -30.03 -13.63 12.85
CA TRP A 100 -30.16 -14.63 11.77
C TRP A 100 -30.21 -16.03 12.37
N ASN A 101 -30.15 -16.12 13.71
CA ASN A 101 -30.11 -17.35 14.48
C ASN A 101 -29.01 -18.33 14.03
N GLU A 102 -27.86 -17.80 13.60
CA GLU A 102 -26.69 -18.62 13.25
C GLU A 102 -26.09 -19.24 14.52
N ASN A 103 -25.47 -20.41 14.40
CA ASN A 103 -24.74 -21.02 15.50
C ASN A 103 -23.56 -20.12 15.93
N PHE A 104 -23.40 -19.87 17.23
CA PHE A 104 -22.34 -19.01 17.75
C PHE A 104 -20.93 -19.44 17.32
N PHE A 105 -20.65 -20.75 17.32
CA PHE A 105 -19.34 -21.26 16.91
C PHE A 105 -19.09 -21.04 15.42
N ASN A 106 -20.09 -21.26 14.57
CA ASN A 106 -20.01 -20.95 13.13
C ASN A 106 -19.76 -19.45 12.90
N ALA A 107 -20.52 -18.58 13.57
CA ALA A 107 -20.32 -17.14 13.51
C ALA A 107 -18.91 -16.72 13.94
N TYR A 108 -18.39 -17.31 15.03
CA TYR A 108 -17.04 -17.05 15.50
C TYR A 108 -15.97 -17.49 14.49
N ILE A 109 -16.07 -18.72 13.96
CA ILE A 109 -15.09 -19.26 13.03
C ILE A 109 -15.13 -18.52 11.69
N LEU A 110 -16.31 -18.30 11.10
CA LEU A 110 -16.42 -17.72 9.76
C LEU A 110 -16.29 -16.20 9.78
N CYS A 111 -17.05 -15.51 10.63
CA CYS A 111 -17.17 -14.04 10.60
C CYS A 111 -16.04 -13.33 11.36
N TYR A 112 -15.34 -14.03 12.26
CA TYR A 112 -14.11 -13.54 12.88
C TYR A 112 -12.87 -14.29 12.37
N ALA A 113 -12.65 -15.54 12.79
CA ALA A 113 -11.33 -16.17 12.63
C ALA A 113 -10.89 -16.29 11.17
N PHE A 114 -11.74 -16.89 10.32
CA PHE A 114 -11.46 -17.13 8.91
C PHE A 114 -11.38 -15.81 8.12
N ARG A 115 -12.38 -14.93 8.27
CA ARG A 115 -12.37 -13.59 7.67
C ARG A 115 -11.09 -12.83 8.03
N TYR A 116 -10.69 -12.86 9.29
CA TYR A 116 -9.53 -12.12 9.78
C TYR A 116 -8.22 -12.69 9.22
N VAL A 117 -8.05 -14.02 9.21
CA VAL A 117 -6.89 -14.69 8.62
C VAL A 117 -6.77 -14.36 7.12
N ILE A 118 -7.86 -14.41 6.36
CA ILE A 118 -7.85 -14.05 4.94
C ILE A 118 -7.48 -12.58 4.76
N THR A 119 -8.09 -11.68 5.54
CA THR A 119 -7.83 -10.23 5.45
C THR A 119 -6.36 -9.91 5.70
N LEU A 120 -5.76 -10.54 6.72
CA LEU A 120 -4.35 -10.39 7.05
C LEU A 120 -3.45 -10.90 5.92
N ASN A 121 -3.64 -12.14 5.47
CA ASN A 121 -2.81 -12.70 4.41
C ASN A 121 -2.94 -11.91 3.11
N ALA A 122 -4.15 -11.51 2.73
CA ALA A 122 -4.38 -10.64 1.58
C ALA A 122 -3.57 -9.33 1.69
N THR A 123 -3.60 -8.68 2.85
CA THR A 123 -2.81 -7.45 3.06
C THR A 123 -1.31 -7.71 3.02
N TRP A 124 -0.85 -8.78 3.66
CA TRP A 124 0.56 -9.16 3.71
C TRP A 124 1.14 -9.55 2.35
N THR A 125 0.31 -9.92 1.36
CA THR A 125 0.79 -10.11 -0.01
C THR A 125 1.33 -8.84 -0.65
N ILE A 126 0.89 -7.64 -0.21
CA ILE A 126 1.45 -6.38 -0.69
C ILE A 126 2.93 -6.31 -0.29
N ASN A 127 3.24 -6.54 0.98
CA ASN A 127 4.61 -6.48 1.49
C ASN A 127 5.50 -7.56 0.88
N SER A 128 4.97 -8.75 0.62
CA SER A 128 5.74 -9.88 0.08
C SER A 128 5.67 -10.00 -1.44
N LEU A 129 4.56 -10.49 -1.98
CA LEU A 129 4.41 -10.74 -3.43
C LEU A 129 4.61 -9.47 -4.25
N ALA A 130 4.07 -8.32 -3.81
CA ALA A 130 4.21 -7.10 -4.59
C ALA A 130 5.63 -6.53 -4.56
N HIS A 131 6.50 -6.89 -3.62
CA HIS A 131 7.92 -6.51 -3.65
C HIS A 131 8.82 -7.53 -4.37
N LEU A 132 8.40 -8.80 -4.47
CA LEU A 132 9.24 -9.87 -4.99
C LEU A 132 8.89 -10.30 -6.42
N LEU A 133 7.60 -10.29 -6.80
CA LEU A 133 7.13 -10.91 -8.03
C LEU A 133 6.16 -10.01 -8.78
N GLY A 134 6.58 -9.57 -9.97
CA GLY A 134 5.71 -8.82 -10.88
C GLY A 134 6.49 -7.96 -11.87
N SER A 135 5.75 -7.10 -12.56
CA SER A 135 6.32 -6.19 -13.56
C SER A 135 6.70 -4.82 -12.97
N LYS A 136 7.72 -4.15 -13.51
CA LYS A 136 8.17 -2.82 -13.04
C LYS A 136 8.04 -1.75 -14.13
N PRO A 137 6.80 -1.34 -14.50
CA PRO A 137 6.58 -0.46 -15.64
C PRO A 137 7.04 0.99 -15.45
N TYR A 138 7.08 1.51 -14.22
CA TYR A 138 7.39 2.92 -13.92
C TYR A 138 8.81 3.12 -13.41
N ASN A 139 9.28 2.22 -12.55
CA ASN A 139 10.64 2.28 -12.03
C ASN A 139 11.21 0.87 -11.80
N LYS A 140 12.21 0.49 -12.60
CA LYS A 140 12.90 -0.81 -12.50
C LYS A 140 13.96 -0.85 -11.40
N THR A 141 14.37 0.31 -10.86
CA THR A 141 15.46 0.41 -9.87
C THR A 141 14.99 0.21 -8.43
N ILE A 142 13.71 -0.08 -8.22
CA ILE A 142 13.11 -0.37 -6.90
C ILE A 142 12.50 -1.77 -6.94
N ASN A 143 12.31 -2.41 -5.78
CA ASN A 143 11.71 -3.74 -5.71
C ASN A 143 10.19 -3.80 -5.95
N PRO A 144 9.36 -2.87 -5.45
CA PRO A 144 7.92 -2.85 -5.70
C PRO A 144 7.53 -3.10 -7.15
N THR A 145 6.57 -3.98 -7.35
CA THR A 145 6.12 -4.50 -8.65
C THR A 145 4.63 -4.28 -8.82
N LYS A 146 4.17 -4.36 -10.07
CA LYS A 146 2.76 -4.52 -10.41
C LYS A 146 2.46 -6.01 -10.44
N ASN A 147 1.56 -6.46 -9.58
CA ASN A 147 1.14 -7.85 -9.45
C ASN A 147 -0.40 -7.95 -9.47
N PHE A 148 -0.97 -8.59 -10.49
CA PHE A 148 -2.42 -8.67 -10.67
C PHE A 148 -3.11 -9.54 -9.61
N THR A 149 -2.47 -10.60 -9.12
CA THR A 149 -3.01 -11.40 -8.02
C THR A 149 -3.21 -10.53 -6.78
N VAL A 150 -2.24 -9.66 -6.48
CA VAL A 150 -2.33 -8.71 -5.36
C VAL A 150 -3.43 -7.66 -5.64
N VAL A 151 -3.57 -7.16 -6.87
CA VAL A 151 -4.64 -6.21 -7.24
C VAL A 151 -6.02 -6.75 -6.85
N PHE A 152 -6.30 -8.03 -7.14
CA PHE A 152 -7.55 -8.67 -6.77
C PHE A 152 -7.66 -8.98 -5.27
N ALA A 153 -6.57 -9.44 -4.65
CA ALA A 153 -6.56 -9.82 -3.24
C ALA A 153 -6.85 -8.63 -2.30
N ILE A 154 -6.41 -7.43 -2.66
CA ILE A 154 -6.46 -6.26 -1.75
C ILE A 154 -7.06 -5.01 -2.40
N SER A 155 -8.06 -5.21 -3.27
CA SER A 155 -8.93 -4.12 -3.73
C SER A 155 -8.21 -2.95 -4.44
N GLY A 156 -7.15 -3.24 -5.19
CA GLY A 156 -6.45 -2.25 -6.02
C GLY A 156 -4.98 -1.99 -5.68
N GLU A 157 -4.50 -2.34 -4.48
CA GLU A 157 -3.14 -1.93 -4.06
C GLU A 157 -1.99 -2.71 -4.74
N GLY A 158 -2.30 -3.69 -5.59
CA GLY A 158 -1.31 -4.45 -6.36
C GLY A 158 -0.61 -3.67 -7.48
N PHE A 159 -0.97 -2.41 -7.73
CA PHE A 159 -0.21 -1.48 -8.58
C PHE A 159 1.03 -0.92 -7.85
N HIS A 160 1.73 -1.76 -7.08
CA HIS A 160 2.69 -1.33 -6.06
C HIS A 160 3.92 -0.62 -6.63
N ASN A 161 4.37 -0.99 -7.85
CA ASN A 161 5.42 -0.23 -8.56
C ASN A 161 5.01 1.23 -8.83
N PHE A 162 3.73 1.49 -9.14
CA PHE A 162 3.22 2.86 -9.31
C PHE A 162 3.20 3.57 -7.97
N HIS A 163 2.56 2.95 -6.98
CA HIS A 163 2.41 3.49 -5.62
C HIS A 163 3.75 3.91 -4.99
N HIS A 164 4.78 3.07 -5.05
CA HIS A 164 6.12 3.45 -4.56
C HIS A 164 6.83 4.51 -5.42
N THR A 165 6.47 4.61 -6.71
CA THR A 165 7.05 5.64 -7.59
C THR A 165 6.39 7.00 -7.36
N PHE A 166 5.11 7.02 -6.97
CA PHE A 166 4.24 8.19 -6.84
C PHE A 166 3.35 8.08 -5.58
N PRO A 167 3.95 8.10 -4.38
CA PRO A 167 3.20 7.83 -3.13
C PRO A 167 2.15 8.89 -2.78
N GLN A 168 2.19 10.06 -3.43
CA GLN A 168 1.23 11.14 -3.24
C GLN A 168 -0.07 10.98 -4.06
N ASP A 169 -0.14 10.03 -4.98
CA ASP A 169 -1.31 9.81 -5.83
C ASP A 169 -2.41 9.07 -5.04
N TYR A 170 -3.60 9.67 -4.95
CA TYR A 170 -4.70 9.13 -4.15
C TYR A 170 -5.21 7.78 -4.68
N ALA A 171 -5.07 7.53 -6.00
CA ALA A 171 -5.57 6.32 -6.62
C ALA A 171 -4.58 5.15 -6.49
N ALA A 172 -3.35 5.39 -6.00
CA ALA A 172 -2.26 4.42 -5.91
C ALA A 172 -1.98 3.63 -7.20
N SER A 173 -2.48 4.12 -8.34
CA SER A 173 -2.46 3.46 -9.64
C SER A 173 -2.59 4.50 -10.75
N GLU A 174 -2.14 4.13 -11.96
CA GLU A 174 -2.30 4.99 -13.13
C GLU A 174 -3.79 5.17 -13.49
N LEU A 175 -4.19 6.40 -13.83
CA LEU A 175 -5.56 6.79 -14.16
C LEU A 175 -6.25 5.84 -15.16
N GLY A 176 -7.49 5.44 -14.85
CA GLY A 176 -8.38 4.66 -15.70
C GLY A 176 -9.32 3.72 -14.93
N LEU A 177 -10.25 3.06 -15.63
CA LEU A 177 -11.15 2.03 -15.08
C LEU A 177 -10.44 0.67 -14.95
N ARG A 178 -9.34 0.61 -14.20
CA ARG A 178 -8.75 -0.67 -13.76
C ARG A 178 -9.39 -1.06 -12.42
N PHE A 179 -9.51 -2.37 -12.14
CA PHE A 179 -10.09 -2.87 -10.89
C PHE A 179 -9.37 -2.26 -9.68
N ASN A 180 -9.99 -1.27 -9.05
CA ASN A 180 -9.49 -0.55 -7.90
C ASN A 180 -10.66 -0.08 -7.02
N PRO A 181 -11.31 -1.03 -6.29
CA PRO A 181 -12.40 -0.69 -5.38
C PRO A 181 -12.05 0.37 -4.32
N SER A 182 -10.80 0.42 -3.84
CA SER A 182 -10.33 1.48 -2.94
C SER A 182 -10.49 2.87 -3.55
N LYS A 183 -10.07 3.05 -4.81
CA LYS A 183 -10.28 4.29 -5.55
C LYS A 183 -11.77 4.59 -5.72
N TRP A 184 -12.58 3.61 -6.13
CA TRP A 184 -14.02 3.84 -6.34
C TRP A 184 -14.73 4.28 -5.06
N PHE A 185 -14.31 3.77 -3.91
CA PHE A 185 -14.82 4.21 -2.61
C PHE A 185 -14.48 5.69 -2.34
N VAL A 186 -13.26 6.13 -2.67
CA VAL A 186 -12.85 7.54 -2.54
C VAL A 186 -13.56 8.43 -3.57
N ASP A 187 -13.72 7.98 -4.82
CA ASP A 187 -14.46 8.70 -5.86
C ASP A 187 -15.93 8.90 -5.45
N LEU A 188 -16.56 7.90 -4.83
CA LEU A 188 -17.90 8.03 -4.29
C LEU A 188 -17.95 9.04 -3.13
N ALA A 189 -16.95 9.02 -2.25
CA ALA A 189 -16.85 10.00 -1.17
C ALA A 189 -16.67 11.43 -1.71
N GLU A 190 -15.89 11.61 -2.78
CA GLU A 190 -15.76 12.90 -3.48
C GLU A 190 -17.08 13.33 -4.10
N LEU A 191 -17.77 12.43 -4.81
CA LEU A 191 -19.08 12.70 -5.42
C LEU A 191 -20.11 13.16 -4.38
N LEU A 192 -20.06 12.61 -3.17
CA LEU A 192 -20.93 12.98 -2.04
C LEU A 192 -20.43 14.20 -1.26
N GLY A 193 -19.31 14.82 -1.64
CA GLY A 193 -18.72 15.98 -0.95
C GLY A 193 -18.04 15.66 0.38
N LEU A 194 -17.77 14.38 0.68
CA LEU A 194 -17.10 13.91 1.89
C LEU A 194 -15.56 13.90 1.76
N ALA A 195 -15.06 13.89 0.52
CA ALA A 195 -13.64 13.99 0.19
C ALA A 195 -13.41 15.09 -0.85
N TYR A 196 -12.23 15.71 -0.81
CA TYR A 196 -11.81 16.78 -1.73
C TYR A 196 -10.27 16.85 -1.75
N ASP A 197 -9.70 17.72 -2.60
CA ASP A 197 -8.25 17.85 -2.83
C ASP A 197 -7.57 16.52 -3.20
N LEU A 198 -8.25 15.72 -4.05
CA LEU A 198 -7.72 14.45 -4.53
C LEU A 198 -6.51 14.68 -5.44
N LYS A 199 -5.33 14.22 -5.01
CA LYS A 199 -4.07 14.43 -5.72
C LYS A 199 -3.83 13.32 -6.73
N THR A 200 -3.64 13.70 -8.00
CA THR A 200 -3.26 12.78 -9.08
C THR A 200 -1.98 13.23 -9.75
N VAL A 201 -1.16 12.28 -10.20
CA VAL A 201 0.04 12.58 -10.97
C VAL A 201 -0.31 12.76 -12.44
N SER A 202 0.18 13.85 -13.04
CA SER A 202 -0.07 14.14 -14.45
C SER A 202 0.51 13.07 -15.38
N LYS A 203 -0.18 12.84 -16.50
CA LYS A 203 0.24 11.86 -17.53
C LYS A 203 1.66 12.12 -18.03
N ASP A 204 2.06 13.39 -18.14
CA ASP A 204 3.41 13.78 -18.57
C ASP A 204 4.49 13.37 -17.58
N VAL A 205 4.23 13.53 -16.27
CA VAL A 205 5.16 13.12 -15.22
C VAL A 205 5.30 11.60 -15.22
N ILE A 206 4.19 10.86 -15.34
CA ILE A 206 4.19 9.40 -15.45
C ILE A 206 5.00 8.96 -16.67
N LEU A 207 4.76 9.56 -17.83
CA LEU A 207 5.44 9.21 -19.07
C LEU A 207 6.95 9.49 -18.99
N LYS A 208 7.34 10.68 -18.51
CA LYS A 208 8.76 11.03 -18.28
C LYS A 208 9.45 10.03 -17.34
N ARG A 209 8.76 9.59 -16.28
CA ARG A 209 9.29 8.59 -15.36
C ARG A 209 9.48 7.23 -16.03
N ARG A 210 8.49 6.75 -16.79
CA ARG A 210 8.57 5.50 -17.57
C ARG A 210 9.71 5.52 -18.59
N MET A 211 9.95 6.66 -19.23
CA MET A 211 11.07 6.89 -20.15
C MET A 211 12.43 6.98 -19.45
N ARG A 212 12.48 7.41 -18.19
CA ARG A 212 13.73 7.55 -17.45
C ARG A 212 14.18 6.27 -16.77
N THR A 213 13.27 5.61 -16.05
CA THR A 213 13.58 4.47 -15.17
C THR A 213 12.68 3.26 -15.38
N GLY A 214 11.65 3.35 -16.21
CA GLY A 214 10.64 2.31 -16.38
C GLY A 214 10.79 1.46 -17.63
N ALA A 215 9.68 0.89 -18.07
CA ALA A 215 9.63 0.00 -19.24
C ALA A 215 10.02 0.71 -20.56
N MET A 216 9.82 2.04 -20.66
CA MET A 216 10.04 2.81 -21.88
C MET A 216 11.47 3.37 -22.00
N GLN A 217 12.38 3.04 -21.08
CA GLN A 217 13.75 3.55 -21.09
C GLN A 217 14.52 3.26 -22.38
N HIS A 218 14.24 2.12 -23.01
CA HIS A 218 14.84 1.74 -24.30
C HIS A 218 14.51 2.72 -25.44
N LEU A 219 13.31 3.33 -25.43
CA LEU A 219 12.91 4.32 -26.44
C LEU A 219 13.74 5.60 -26.32
N THR A 220 13.98 6.07 -25.09
CA THR A 220 14.85 7.21 -24.81
C THR A 220 16.27 6.95 -25.33
N ASN A 221 16.79 5.74 -25.10
CA ASN A 221 18.12 5.35 -25.56
C ASN A 221 18.20 5.31 -27.10
N LYS A 222 17.13 4.84 -27.76
CA LYS A 222 17.02 4.84 -29.23
C LYS A 222 17.02 6.26 -29.81
N ILE A 223 16.24 7.17 -29.24
CA ILE A 223 16.18 8.60 -29.66
C ILE A 223 17.53 9.30 -29.47
N LYS A 224 18.21 9.05 -28.34
CA LYS A 224 19.55 9.62 -28.12
C LYS A 224 20.55 9.12 -29.15
N LYS A 225 20.52 7.83 -29.48
CA LYS A 225 21.40 7.22 -30.48
C LYS A 225 21.13 7.79 -31.89
N SER A 226 19.87 7.95 -32.29
CA SER A 226 19.52 8.54 -33.59
C SER A 226 19.96 10.01 -33.71
N ASN A 227 19.75 10.80 -32.65
CA ASN A 227 20.18 12.20 -32.64
C ASN A 227 21.71 12.36 -32.67
N LEU A 228 22.44 11.43 -32.04
CA LEU A 228 23.90 11.40 -32.10
C LEU A 228 24.40 11.05 -33.51
N GLN A 229 23.77 10.07 -34.16
CA GLN A 229 24.08 9.69 -35.54
C GLN A 229 23.80 10.83 -36.54
N GLY A 230 22.67 11.52 -36.41
CA GLY A 230 22.37 12.70 -37.25
C GLY A 230 23.36 13.85 -37.05
N LYS A 231 23.79 14.12 -35.81
CA LYS A 231 24.83 15.12 -35.52
C LYS A 231 26.21 14.74 -36.06
N LEU A 232 26.55 13.45 -36.07
CA LEU A 232 27.80 12.96 -36.66
C LEU A 232 27.78 13.12 -38.19
N GLN A 233 26.67 12.80 -38.86
CA GLN A 233 26.54 12.97 -40.31
C GLN A 233 26.65 14.44 -40.76
N LEU A 234 26.12 15.38 -39.98
CA LEU A 234 26.22 16.83 -40.26
C LEU A 234 27.62 17.42 -40.04
N ARG A 235 28.55 16.70 -39.40
CA ARG A 235 29.94 17.14 -39.19
C ARG A 235 30.93 16.59 -40.22
N THR A 236 30.47 15.70 -41.10
CA THR A 236 31.30 15.05 -42.14
C THR A 236 31.03 15.59 -43.54
N ILE A 237 30.23 16.65 -43.66
CA ILE A 237 29.94 17.41 -44.88
C ILE A 237 30.49 18.82 -44.66
#